data_AF-A0ABD7CKI7-F1
#
_entry.id   AF-A0ABD7CKI7-F1
#
_cell.length_a   1.000
_cell.length_b   1.000
_cell.length_c   1.000
_cell.angle_alpha   90.00
_cell.angle_beta   90.00
_cell.angle_gamma   90.00
#
_symmetry.space_group_name_H-M   'P 1'
#
loop_
_entity.id
_entity.type
_entity.pdbx_description
1 polymer ?
#
loop_
_entity_poly.entity_id
_entity_poly.type
_entity_poly.pdbx_seq_one_letter_code
_entity_poly.pdbx_strand_id
1 'polypeptide(L)'
;MNENKKTPLLNDNMVLSSRIRLARNVDKAPFPNKIDNKNGRDIIYRIENEFYKEVEKDTFKTIYLWNLEKKEINSLLEKHIISFNLINNIDKAAIIIDSSEENSIMVNEEDHIRIQSITKGFNLEKAFEKANQIDNMIEKNINLAFDKDLGYLTSCPTNIGTGLRASVMIHLPALSMNNRISALLNAISQLGMTVRGIYGEGSKALGNIYQISNQITLGLDEVEIMSNLKAVIKQIINEENIAREKFIESYEYEIKDKIYRSLALLKSAILLDNLECLNYISNVKLGIEMSIIKDIDENIINQLIIETQPANLNRIYDKEMTEKESKYYRAMLVKERLKKQKFKEGD
;
A
#
# COMPACT_ATOMS: atom_id res chain seq x y z
N MET A 1 -16.82 -23.98 37.29
CA MET A 1 -17.39 -22.73 36.75
C MET A 1 -16.33 -22.10 35.87
N ASN A 2 -16.64 -22.00 34.58
CA ASN A 2 -15.71 -21.60 33.52
C ASN A 2 -15.47 -20.09 33.54
N GLU A 3 -14.36 -19.65 34.13
CA GLU A 3 -13.80 -18.31 33.95
C GLU A 3 -12.45 -18.45 33.25
N ASN A 4 -12.48 -18.57 31.91
CA ASN A 4 -11.36 -18.28 31.02
C ASN A 4 -11.82 -18.39 29.56
N LYS A 5 -12.92 -17.71 29.21
CA LYS A 5 -13.12 -17.32 27.81
C LYS A 5 -12.19 -16.12 27.59
N LYS A 6 -10.98 -16.39 27.09
CA LYS A 6 -10.15 -15.35 26.47
C LYS A 6 -11.04 -14.62 25.47
N THR A 7 -11.34 -13.36 25.75
CA THR A 7 -11.90 -12.44 24.76
C THR A 7 -10.98 -12.49 23.54
N PRO A 8 -11.48 -12.72 22.32
CA PRO A 8 -10.65 -12.61 21.14
C PRO A 8 -10.10 -11.19 21.14
N LEU A 9 -8.78 -11.05 21.18
CA LEU A 9 -8.15 -9.74 20.95
C LEU A 9 -8.54 -9.36 19.52
N LEU A 10 -9.55 -8.48 19.38
CA LEU A 10 -9.84 -7.77 18.13
C LEU A 10 -8.64 -6.86 17.86
N ASN A 11 -7.56 -7.45 17.37
CA ASN A 11 -6.32 -6.76 17.10
C ASN A 11 -6.31 -6.42 15.61
N ASP A 12 -6.72 -5.20 15.29
CA ASP A 12 -6.63 -4.64 13.94
C ASP A 12 -5.17 -4.45 13.47
N ASN A 13 -4.17 -4.83 14.29
CA ASN A 13 -2.73 -4.80 13.99
C ASN A 13 -2.33 -5.59 12.73
N MET A 14 -3.22 -6.44 12.20
CA MET A 14 -3.03 -7.12 10.91
C MET A 14 -3.09 -6.18 9.72
N VAL A 15 -3.79 -5.05 9.84
CA VAL A 15 -3.95 -4.08 8.76
C VAL A 15 -2.75 -3.15 8.76
N LEU A 16 -1.97 -3.18 7.67
CA LEU A 16 -0.80 -2.32 7.52
C LEU A 16 -1.23 -0.90 7.16
N SER A 17 -2.13 -0.77 6.18
CA SER A 17 -2.54 0.52 5.66
C SER A 17 -3.91 0.49 5.00
N SER A 18 -4.53 1.67 4.96
CA SER A 18 -5.72 1.98 4.19
C SER A 18 -5.37 3.04 3.16
N ARG A 19 -5.84 2.87 1.93
CA ARG A 19 -5.53 3.77 0.82
C ARG A 19 -6.76 4.08 0.01
N ILE A 20 -6.98 5.37 -0.22
CA ILE A 20 -7.99 5.89 -1.12
C ILE A 20 -7.31 6.43 -2.37
N ARG A 21 -7.94 6.19 -3.52
CA ARG A 21 -7.59 6.82 -4.79
C ARG A 21 -8.83 7.38 -5.46
N LEU A 22 -8.73 8.59 -6.01
CA LEU A 22 -9.79 9.23 -6.79
C LEU A 22 -9.25 9.52 -8.19
N ALA A 23 -9.93 9.03 -9.22
CA ALA A 23 -9.60 9.27 -10.62
C ALA A 23 -10.50 10.39 -11.18
N ARG A 24 -9.88 11.38 -11.82
CA ARG A 24 -10.56 12.51 -12.48
C ARG A 24 -9.91 12.82 -13.83
N ASN A 25 -10.70 13.36 -14.75
CA ASN A 25 -10.19 13.92 -16.00
C ASN A 25 -10.56 15.40 -16.11
N VAL A 26 -9.67 16.19 -16.68
CA VAL A 26 -9.94 17.59 -17.05
C VAL A 26 -10.97 17.63 -18.17
N ASP A 27 -12.01 18.45 -18.03
CA ASP A 27 -13.03 18.67 -19.06
C ASP A 27 -12.43 19.27 -20.33
N LYS A 28 -13.00 18.89 -21.49
CA LYS A 28 -12.57 19.33 -22.84
C LYS A 28 -11.11 19.03 -23.21
N ALA A 29 -10.47 18.10 -22.50
CA ALA A 29 -9.15 17.57 -22.85
C ALA A 29 -9.28 16.11 -23.34
N PRO A 30 -8.57 15.71 -24.41
CA PRO A 30 -8.46 14.29 -24.78
C PRO A 30 -7.84 13.49 -23.63
N PHE A 31 -8.31 12.27 -23.37
CA PHE A 31 -7.75 11.40 -22.33
C PHE A 31 -6.23 11.17 -22.50
N PRO A 32 -5.48 10.84 -21.42
CA PRO A 32 -4.02 10.72 -21.46
C PRO A 32 -3.46 9.77 -22.53
N ASN A 33 -4.18 8.72 -22.89
CA ASN A 33 -3.79 7.77 -23.94
C ASN A 33 -3.95 8.33 -25.37
N LYS A 34 -4.60 9.48 -25.53
CA LYS A 34 -4.82 10.17 -26.82
C LYS A 34 -4.11 11.52 -26.91
N ILE A 35 -3.46 11.98 -25.85
CA ILE A 35 -2.72 13.24 -25.84
C ILE A 35 -1.25 13.04 -26.22
N ASP A 36 -0.65 13.96 -26.98
CA ASP A 36 0.79 13.96 -27.25
C ASP A 36 1.60 14.47 -26.04
N ASN A 37 2.93 14.39 -26.13
CA ASN A 37 3.81 14.78 -25.03
C ASN A 37 3.76 16.27 -24.70
N LYS A 38 3.59 17.14 -25.70
CA LYS A 38 3.54 18.59 -25.48
C LYS A 38 2.26 18.96 -24.73
N ASN A 39 1.12 18.56 -25.29
CA ASN A 39 -0.19 18.82 -24.70
C ASN A 39 -0.35 18.12 -23.34
N GLY A 40 0.25 16.94 -23.15
CA GLY A 40 0.29 16.25 -21.86
C GLY A 40 1.03 17.06 -20.79
N ARG A 41 2.18 17.64 -21.13
CA ARG A 41 2.91 18.54 -20.21
C ARG A 41 2.13 19.82 -19.93
N ASP A 42 1.44 20.37 -20.93
CA ASP A 42 0.58 21.56 -20.72
C ASP A 42 -0.55 21.28 -19.71
N ILE A 43 -1.14 20.07 -19.74
CA ILE A 43 -2.09 19.64 -18.71
C ILE A 43 -1.45 19.58 -17.33
N ILE A 44 -0.22 19.06 -17.21
CA ILE A 44 0.52 19.03 -15.94
C ILE A 44 0.70 20.44 -15.38
N TYR A 45 1.22 21.36 -16.19
CA TYR A 45 1.45 22.74 -15.74
C TYR A 45 0.16 23.43 -15.34
N ARG A 46 -0.95 23.17 -16.04
CA ARG A 46 -2.26 23.67 -15.65
C ARG A 46 -2.69 23.13 -14.30
N ILE A 47 -2.63 21.82 -14.09
CA ILE A 47 -3.04 21.20 -12.82
C ILE A 47 -2.18 21.70 -11.67
N GLU A 48 -0.86 21.73 -11.87
CA GLU A 48 0.10 22.25 -10.91
C GLU A 48 -0.20 23.70 -10.51
N ASN A 49 -0.36 24.59 -11.49
CA ASN A 49 -0.61 26.01 -11.24
C ASN A 49 -1.92 26.23 -10.47
N GLU A 50 -2.99 25.51 -10.82
CA GLU A 50 -4.29 25.64 -10.17
C GLU A 50 -4.29 25.01 -8.76
N PHE A 51 -3.58 23.90 -8.55
CA PHE A 51 -3.45 23.26 -7.25
C PHE A 51 -2.68 24.14 -6.26
N TYR A 52 -1.56 24.75 -6.68
CA TYR A 52 -0.75 25.63 -5.83
C TYR A 52 -1.39 27.01 -5.53
N LYS A 53 -2.57 27.31 -6.06
CA LYS A 53 -3.38 28.45 -5.58
C LYS A 53 -4.06 28.15 -4.24
N GLU A 54 -4.36 26.88 -3.97
CA GLU A 54 -5.07 26.44 -2.76
C GLU A 54 -4.13 25.93 -1.66
N VAL A 55 -2.86 25.67 -1.98
CA VAL A 55 -1.91 25.00 -1.08
C VAL A 55 -0.58 25.74 -1.03
N GLU A 56 -0.01 25.87 0.18
CA GLU A 56 1.32 26.44 0.37
C GLU A 56 2.39 25.58 -0.32
N LYS A 57 3.29 26.24 -1.08
CA LYS A 57 4.32 25.57 -1.88
C LYS A 57 5.25 24.65 -1.10
N ASP A 58 5.42 24.87 0.20
CA ASP A 58 6.30 24.05 1.03
C ASP A 58 5.63 22.75 1.52
N THR A 59 4.31 22.61 1.32
CA THR A 59 3.56 21.42 1.76
C THR A 59 3.67 20.28 0.75
N PHE A 60 3.65 20.61 -0.54
CA PHE A 60 3.72 19.65 -1.64
C PHE A 60 4.82 20.01 -2.61
N LYS A 61 5.45 19.00 -3.21
CA LYS A 61 6.46 19.15 -4.26
C LYS A 61 6.00 18.46 -5.54
N THR A 62 6.09 19.17 -6.67
CA THR A 62 6.00 18.55 -8.00
C THR A 62 7.32 17.88 -8.38
N ILE A 63 7.22 16.66 -8.88
CA ILE A 63 8.30 15.90 -9.46
C ILE A 63 7.87 15.48 -10.86
N TYR A 64 8.58 15.98 -11.86
CA TYR A 64 8.37 15.58 -13.25
C TYR A 64 9.14 14.28 -13.54
N LEU A 65 8.44 13.24 -14.01
CA LEU A 65 9.05 11.92 -14.16
C LEU A 65 10.13 11.88 -15.25
N TRP A 66 10.03 12.75 -16.28
CA TRP A 66 11.05 12.87 -17.33
C TRP A 66 12.38 13.47 -16.85
N ASN A 67 12.45 13.96 -15.61
CA ASN A 67 13.68 14.45 -14.99
C ASN A 67 14.30 13.42 -14.02
N LEU A 68 13.66 12.27 -13.80
CA LEU A 68 14.12 11.27 -12.84
C LEU A 68 14.96 10.18 -13.49
N GLU A 69 15.93 9.66 -12.73
CA GLU A 69 16.62 8.44 -13.09
C GLU A 69 15.73 7.20 -12.84
N LYS A 70 15.98 6.13 -13.59
CA LYS A 70 15.24 4.86 -13.46
C LYS A 70 15.23 4.32 -12.01
N LYS A 71 16.32 4.50 -11.27
CA LYS A 71 16.44 4.07 -9.86
C LYS A 71 15.47 4.82 -8.94
N GLU A 72 15.25 6.11 -9.19
CA GLU A 72 14.33 6.94 -8.41
C GLU A 72 12.87 6.56 -8.70
N ILE A 73 12.55 6.35 -9.98
CA ILE A 73 11.23 5.89 -10.42
C ILE A 73 10.89 4.54 -9.77
N ASN A 74 11.82 3.58 -9.82
CA ASN A 74 11.59 2.27 -9.22
C ASN A 74 11.43 2.34 -7.69
N SER A 75 12.15 3.23 -7.01
CA SER A 75 11.97 3.46 -5.57
C SER A 75 10.57 3.99 -5.25
N LEU A 76 10.07 4.98 -6.02
CA LEU A 76 8.71 5.50 -5.87
C LEU A 76 7.65 4.41 -6.13
N LEU A 77 7.89 3.53 -7.11
CA LEU A 77 7.01 2.41 -7.43
C LEU A 77 6.94 1.39 -6.29
N GLU A 78 8.09 1.00 -5.74
CA GLU A 78 8.19 0.06 -4.62
C GLU A 78 7.60 0.61 -3.32
N LYS A 79 7.62 1.95 -3.13
CA LYS A 79 6.91 2.66 -2.06
C LYS A 79 5.41 2.79 -2.30
N HIS A 80 4.89 2.33 -3.44
CA HIS A 80 3.50 2.49 -3.88
C HIS A 80 3.02 3.94 -4.00
N ILE A 81 3.95 4.88 -4.18
CA ILE A 81 3.69 6.30 -4.39
C ILE A 81 3.20 6.55 -5.82
N ILE A 82 3.83 5.88 -6.79
CA ILE A 82 3.42 5.87 -8.20
C ILE A 82 2.92 4.49 -8.63
N SER A 83 2.32 4.41 -9.81
CA SER A 83 1.90 3.17 -10.46
C SER A 83 2.77 2.82 -11.66
N PHE A 84 2.67 1.57 -12.12
CA PHE A 84 3.28 1.14 -13.37
C PHE A 84 2.71 1.90 -14.58
N ASN A 85 1.41 2.19 -14.58
CA ASN A 85 0.76 2.90 -15.66
C ASN A 85 1.27 4.34 -15.82
N LEU A 86 1.65 5.00 -14.71
CA LEU A 86 2.25 6.33 -14.77
C LEU A 86 3.62 6.30 -15.50
N ILE A 87 4.40 5.24 -15.28
CA ILE A 87 5.72 5.05 -15.91
C ILE A 87 5.58 4.89 -17.42
N ASN A 88 4.49 4.30 -17.92
CA ASN A 88 4.24 4.21 -19.37
C ASN A 88 4.10 5.58 -20.05
N ASN A 89 3.81 6.63 -19.27
CA ASN A 89 3.70 8.02 -19.73
C ASN A 89 4.88 8.90 -19.29
N ILE A 90 6.05 8.32 -18.98
CA ILE A 90 7.20 9.01 -18.36
C ILE A 90 7.53 10.39 -18.95
N ASP A 91 7.47 10.54 -20.29
CA ASP A 91 7.80 11.78 -20.99
C ASP A 91 6.79 12.92 -20.78
N LYS A 92 5.63 12.61 -20.21
CA LYS A 92 4.52 13.53 -19.98
C LYS A 92 3.78 13.21 -18.67
N ALA A 93 4.47 12.65 -17.68
CA ALA A 93 3.91 12.31 -16.38
C ALA A 93 4.56 13.10 -15.24
N ALA A 94 3.78 13.40 -14.22
CA ALA A 94 4.26 14.06 -13.01
C ALA A 94 3.61 13.47 -11.76
N ILE A 95 4.23 13.73 -10.62
CA ILE A 95 3.63 13.50 -9.31
C ILE A 95 3.75 14.76 -8.47
N ILE A 96 2.66 15.16 -7.83
CA ILE A 96 2.65 16.18 -6.77
C ILE A 96 2.53 15.43 -5.45
N ILE A 97 3.49 15.54 -4.54
CA ILE A 97 3.57 14.73 -3.32
C ILE A 97 3.87 15.57 -2.09
N ASP A 98 3.26 15.22 -0.96
CA ASP A 98 3.55 15.88 0.31
C ASP A 98 4.88 15.40 0.93
N SER A 99 5.39 16.16 1.90
CA SER A 99 6.65 15.82 2.58
C SER A 99 6.59 14.51 3.37
N SER A 100 5.39 14.05 3.73
CA SER A 100 5.17 12.80 4.45
C SER A 100 5.07 11.57 3.54
N GLU A 101 5.02 11.78 2.21
CA GLU A 101 4.75 10.73 1.21
C GLU A 101 3.41 9.98 1.41
N GLU A 102 2.50 10.50 2.25
CA GLU A 102 1.18 9.91 2.50
C GLU A 102 0.14 10.36 1.46
N ASN A 103 0.31 11.55 0.89
CA ASN A 103 -0.63 12.14 -0.05
C ASN A 103 0.06 12.47 -1.37
N SER A 104 -0.49 11.98 -2.47
CA SER A 104 0.06 12.24 -3.80
C SER A 104 -1.02 12.42 -4.85
N ILE A 105 -0.68 13.18 -5.90
CA ILE A 105 -1.47 13.34 -7.11
C ILE A 105 -0.59 12.89 -8.27
N MET A 106 -0.93 11.75 -8.88
CA MET A 106 -0.29 11.33 -10.12
C MET A 106 -1.01 12.02 -11.28
N VAL A 107 -0.24 12.63 -12.19
CA VAL A 107 -0.78 13.39 -13.32
C VAL A 107 -0.39 12.69 -14.64
N ASN A 108 -1.38 12.51 -15.51
CA ASN A 108 -1.30 11.76 -16.77
C ASN A 108 -0.94 10.28 -16.58
N GLU A 109 -1.67 9.60 -15.69
CA GLU A 109 -1.65 8.15 -15.61
C GLU A 109 -2.61 7.55 -16.68
N GLU A 110 -3.57 6.70 -16.27
CA GLU A 110 -4.70 6.33 -17.14
C GLU A 110 -5.69 7.49 -17.29
N ASP A 111 -5.85 8.26 -16.21
CA ASP A 111 -6.64 9.48 -16.13
C ASP A 111 -5.72 10.69 -15.92
N HIS A 112 -6.20 11.90 -16.23
CA HIS A 112 -5.40 13.12 -16.08
C HIS A 112 -4.95 13.33 -14.64
N ILE A 113 -5.82 13.03 -13.67
CA ILE A 113 -5.58 13.26 -12.26
C ILE A 113 -5.92 11.98 -11.49
N ARG A 114 -4.96 11.49 -10.71
CA ARG A 114 -5.17 10.41 -9.78
C ARG A 114 -4.67 10.79 -8.40
N ILE A 115 -5.59 11.20 -7.56
CA ILE A 115 -5.35 11.54 -6.16
C ILE A 115 -5.18 10.25 -5.39
N GLN A 116 -4.25 10.23 -4.44
CA GLN A 116 -3.96 9.12 -3.56
C GLN A 116 -3.73 9.64 -2.14
N SER A 117 -4.37 9.01 -1.16
CA SER A 117 -4.05 9.19 0.26
C SER A 117 -3.90 7.84 0.93
N ILE A 118 -2.82 7.68 1.69
CA ILE A 118 -2.47 6.47 2.44
C ILE A 118 -2.45 6.82 3.93
N THR A 119 -3.04 5.94 4.74
CA THR A 119 -2.96 6.03 6.20
C THR A 119 -2.53 4.69 6.78
N LYS A 120 -1.81 4.72 7.90
CA LYS A 120 -1.47 3.50 8.65
C LYS A 120 -2.73 2.87 9.25
N GLY A 121 -2.78 1.54 9.26
CA GLY A 121 -3.87 0.78 9.89
C GLY A 121 -5.18 0.84 9.13
N PHE A 122 -6.27 0.46 9.80
CA PHE A 122 -7.58 0.32 9.19
C PHE A 122 -8.42 1.61 9.22
N ASN A 123 -7.90 2.67 8.58
CA ASN A 123 -8.41 4.04 8.64
C ASN A 123 -8.88 4.58 7.28
N LEU A 124 -9.85 3.91 6.63
CA LEU A 124 -10.35 4.31 5.31
C LEU A 124 -10.97 5.71 5.29
N GLU A 125 -11.73 6.11 6.32
CA GLU A 125 -12.37 7.44 6.39
C GLU A 125 -11.33 8.54 6.44
N LYS A 126 -10.26 8.38 7.23
CA LYS A 126 -9.20 9.38 7.32
C LYS A 126 -8.46 9.54 5.99
N ALA A 127 -8.21 8.42 5.31
CA ALA A 127 -7.64 8.47 3.96
C ALA A 127 -8.60 9.12 2.95
N PHE A 128 -9.91 8.86 3.08
CA PHE A 128 -10.93 9.48 2.22
C PHE A 128 -11.05 10.97 2.45
N GLU A 129 -11.11 11.41 3.71
CA GLU A 129 -11.18 12.82 4.09
C GLU A 129 -10.01 13.61 3.49
N LYS A 130 -8.77 13.11 3.66
CA LYS A 130 -7.57 13.71 3.06
C LYS A 130 -7.64 13.74 1.53
N ALA A 131 -8.02 12.63 0.89
CA ALA A 131 -8.13 12.58 -0.57
C ALA A 131 -9.22 13.53 -1.11
N ASN A 132 -10.36 13.61 -0.42
CA ASN A 132 -11.48 14.48 -0.79
C ASN A 132 -11.15 15.96 -0.58
N GLN A 133 -10.35 16.31 0.44
CA GLN A 133 -9.84 17.68 0.59
C GLN A 133 -9.00 18.09 -0.63
N ILE A 134 -8.11 17.20 -1.09
CA ILE A 134 -7.30 17.43 -2.29
C ILE A 134 -8.18 17.51 -3.55
N ASP A 135 -9.19 16.65 -3.67
CA ASP A 135 -10.13 16.65 -4.79
C ASP A 135 -10.90 17.97 -4.88
N ASN A 136 -11.45 18.43 -3.75
CA ASN A 136 -12.13 19.72 -3.66
C ASN A 136 -11.21 20.91 -4.02
N MET A 137 -9.93 20.88 -3.63
CA MET A 137 -8.96 21.92 -4.00
C MET A 137 -8.74 21.99 -5.51
N ILE A 138 -8.69 20.82 -6.18
CA ILE A 138 -8.54 20.73 -7.63
C ILE A 138 -9.82 21.21 -8.33
N GLU A 139 -10.98 20.75 -7.88
CA GLU A 139 -12.28 21.02 -8.53
C GLU A 139 -12.69 22.49 -8.47
N LYS A 140 -12.24 23.25 -7.46
CA LYS A 140 -12.45 24.71 -7.38
C LYS A 140 -11.96 25.47 -8.61
N ASN A 141 -10.84 25.02 -9.17
CA ASN A 141 -10.09 25.76 -10.19
C ASN A 141 -10.02 25.00 -11.53
N ILE A 142 -10.37 23.72 -11.55
CA ILE A 142 -10.33 22.86 -12.73
C ILE A 142 -11.69 22.20 -12.92
N ASN A 143 -12.34 22.50 -14.05
CA ASN A 143 -13.54 21.78 -14.46
C ASN A 143 -13.19 20.32 -14.78
N LEU A 144 -13.86 19.39 -14.10
CA LEU A 144 -13.68 17.96 -14.27
C LEU A 144 -14.73 17.41 -15.24
N ALA A 145 -14.33 16.39 -16.01
CA ALA A 145 -15.21 15.69 -16.93
C ALA A 145 -16.20 14.84 -16.12
N PHE A 146 -17.43 15.33 -16.01
CA PHE A 146 -18.50 14.72 -15.24
C PHE A 146 -19.79 14.67 -16.07
N ASP A 147 -20.48 13.54 -15.98
CA ASP A 147 -21.80 13.34 -16.57
C ASP A 147 -22.81 13.03 -15.46
N LYS A 148 -24.03 13.55 -15.59
CA LYS A 148 -25.07 13.44 -14.55
C LYS A 148 -25.52 11.99 -14.29
N ASP A 149 -25.45 11.11 -15.29
CA ASP A 149 -25.94 9.75 -15.22
C ASP A 149 -24.77 8.76 -15.01
N LEU A 150 -23.58 9.10 -15.50
CA LEU A 150 -22.38 8.25 -15.44
C LEU A 150 -21.35 8.66 -14.37
N GLY A 151 -21.47 9.84 -13.75
CA GLY A 151 -20.51 10.37 -12.80
C GLY A 151 -19.23 10.88 -13.45
N TYR A 152 -18.09 10.76 -12.76
CA TYR A 152 -16.78 11.16 -13.29
C TYR A 152 -16.36 10.28 -14.46
N LEU A 153 -16.08 10.93 -15.60
CA LEU A 153 -15.69 10.26 -16.83
C LEU A 153 -14.21 9.86 -16.78
N THR A 154 -13.95 8.62 -17.17
CA THR A 154 -12.63 7.98 -17.10
C THR A 154 -12.33 7.20 -18.37
N SER A 155 -11.04 7.07 -18.69
CA SER A 155 -10.59 6.17 -19.76
C SER A 155 -10.67 4.69 -19.36
N CYS A 156 -10.74 4.41 -18.05
CA CYS A 156 -10.73 3.08 -17.47
C CYS A 156 -12.14 2.67 -17.04
N PRO A 157 -12.80 1.70 -17.69
CA PRO A 157 -14.19 1.32 -17.36
C PRO A 157 -14.40 0.92 -15.89
N THR A 158 -13.35 0.51 -15.18
CA THR A 158 -13.43 0.13 -13.76
C THR A 158 -13.52 1.31 -12.79
N ASN A 159 -13.27 2.55 -13.26
CA ASN A 159 -13.32 3.75 -12.42
C ASN A 159 -14.58 4.63 -12.67
N ILE A 160 -15.47 4.26 -13.60
CA ILE A 160 -16.64 5.11 -13.94
C ILE A 160 -17.60 5.26 -12.73
N GLY A 161 -18.29 6.39 -12.63
CA GLY A 161 -19.09 6.74 -11.45
C GLY A 161 -18.30 7.61 -10.48
N THR A 162 -18.03 7.10 -9.28
CA THR A 162 -17.33 7.85 -8.23
C THR A 162 -15.84 8.12 -8.53
N GLY A 163 -15.21 7.35 -9.44
CA GLY A 163 -13.75 7.37 -9.60
C GLY A 163 -12.99 6.81 -8.38
N LEU A 164 -13.69 6.26 -7.39
CA LEU A 164 -13.12 5.83 -6.12
C LEU A 164 -12.55 4.41 -6.19
N ARG A 165 -11.27 4.27 -5.81
CA ARG A 165 -10.69 2.98 -5.44
C ARG A 165 -10.22 3.01 -3.99
N ALA A 166 -11.01 2.43 -3.11
CA ALA A 166 -10.66 2.14 -1.74
C ALA A 166 -9.90 0.80 -1.65
N SER A 167 -8.83 0.76 -0.88
CA SER A 167 -8.03 -0.45 -0.69
C SER A 167 -7.45 -0.56 0.71
N VAL A 168 -7.33 -1.80 1.19
CA VAL A 168 -6.72 -2.13 2.49
C VAL A 168 -5.60 -3.13 2.25
N MET A 169 -4.45 -2.89 2.87
CA MET A 169 -3.32 -3.80 2.88
C MET A 169 -3.30 -4.56 4.22
N ILE A 170 -3.35 -5.89 4.17
CA ILE A 170 -3.56 -6.75 5.34
C ILE A 170 -2.62 -7.96 5.32
N HIS A 171 -2.11 -8.32 6.49
CA HIS A 171 -1.22 -9.46 6.71
C HIS A 171 -2.03 -10.70 7.13
N LEU A 172 -2.04 -11.74 6.28
CA LEU A 172 -2.84 -12.96 6.45
C LEU A 172 -1.98 -14.24 6.47
N PRO A 173 -0.99 -14.35 7.38
CA PRO A 173 -0.07 -15.48 7.44
C PRO A 173 -0.76 -16.79 7.83
N ALA A 174 -1.74 -16.78 8.73
CA ALA A 174 -2.34 -18.02 9.22
C ALA A 174 -3.24 -18.68 8.15
N LEU A 175 -4.06 -17.88 7.48
CA LEU A 175 -4.88 -18.34 6.34
C LEU A 175 -4.00 -18.83 5.18
N SER A 176 -2.85 -18.19 4.97
CA SER A 176 -1.88 -18.61 3.96
C SER A 176 -1.24 -19.96 4.31
N MET A 177 -0.79 -20.15 5.55
CA MET A 177 -0.19 -21.41 6.00
C MET A 177 -1.18 -22.58 5.99
N ASN A 178 -2.47 -22.32 6.22
CA ASN A 178 -3.54 -23.33 6.17
C ASN A 178 -4.05 -23.64 4.76
N ASN A 179 -3.45 -23.07 3.69
CA ASN A 179 -3.95 -23.18 2.31
C ASN A 179 -5.42 -22.77 2.12
N ARG A 180 -5.97 -21.98 3.05
CA ARG A 180 -7.36 -21.49 3.01
C ARG A 180 -7.50 -20.18 2.26
N ILE A 181 -6.38 -19.48 2.04
CA ILE A 181 -6.38 -18.18 1.38
C ILE A 181 -7.08 -18.23 0.02
N SER A 182 -6.80 -19.23 -0.82
CA SER A 182 -7.40 -19.33 -2.17
C SER A 182 -8.93 -19.39 -2.15
N ALA A 183 -9.52 -20.12 -1.19
CA ALA A 183 -10.97 -20.19 -1.05
C ALA A 183 -11.55 -18.84 -0.61
N LEU A 184 -10.88 -18.17 0.32
CA LEU A 184 -11.26 -16.82 0.77
C LEU A 184 -11.17 -15.80 -0.38
N LEU A 185 -10.10 -15.84 -1.18
CA LEU A 185 -9.93 -14.95 -2.33
C LEU A 185 -11.07 -15.11 -3.34
N ASN A 186 -11.50 -16.34 -3.61
CA ASN A 186 -12.61 -16.63 -4.51
C ASN A 186 -13.94 -16.08 -3.97
N ALA A 187 -14.22 -16.26 -2.68
CA ALA A 187 -15.42 -15.73 -2.05
C ALA A 187 -15.47 -14.20 -2.07
N ILE A 188 -14.35 -13.53 -1.81
CA ILE A 188 -14.24 -12.06 -1.86
C ILE A 188 -14.49 -11.54 -3.29
N SER A 189 -13.98 -12.24 -4.30
CA SER A 189 -14.19 -11.88 -5.71
C SER A 189 -15.68 -11.85 -6.09
N GLN A 190 -16.46 -12.80 -5.58
CA GLN A 190 -17.91 -12.86 -5.80
C GLN A 190 -18.68 -11.70 -5.15
N LEU A 191 -18.08 -11.02 -4.17
CA LEU A 191 -18.64 -9.83 -3.50
C LEU A 191 -18.27 -8.52 -4.21
N GLY A 192 -17.73 -8.57 -5.43
CA GLY A 192 -17.35 -7.38 -6.19
C GLY A 192 -16.09 -6.69 -5.66
N MET A 193 -15.15 -7.47 -5.12
CA MET A 193 -13.86 -6.98 -4.64
C MET A 193 -12.70 -7.69 -5.33
N THR A 194 -11.59 -6.98 -5.51
CA THR A 194 -10.37 -7.54 -6.08
C THR A 194 -9.34 -7.75 -4.98
N VAL A 195 -8.68 -8.91 -4.98
CA VAL A 195 -7.53 -9.20 -4.10
C VAL A 195 -6.27 -9.45 -4.92
N ARG A 196 -5.14 -8.89 -4.48
CA ARG A 196 -3.82 -9.08 -5.11
C ARG A 196 -2.74 -9.20 -4.05
N GLY A 197 -1.70 -10.00 -4.30
CA GLY A 197 -0.48 -9.97 -3.49
C GLY A 197 0.32 -8.68 -3.77
N ILE A 198 0.98 -8.11 -2.76
CA ILE A 198 1.72 -6.85 -2.93
C ILE A 198 3.08 -7.04 -3.63
N TYR A 199 3.67 -8.22 -3.47
CA TYR A 199 4.91 -8.64 -4.10
C TYR A 199 4.72 -10.08 -4.59
N GLY A 200 4.94 -10.34 -5.88
CA GLY A 200 4.70 -11.65 -6.52
C GLY A 200 3.84 -11.55 -7.80
N GLU A 201 3.77 -12.65 -8.56
CA GLU A 201 2.90 -12.76 -9.73
C GLU A 201 1.56 -13.41 -9.37
N GLY A 202 0.46 -12.81 -9.82
CA GLY A 202 -0.89 -13.35 -9.63
C GLY A 202 -1.37 -13.31 -8.17
N SER A 203 -1.82 -14.45 -7.65
CA SER A 203 -2.38 -14.59 -6.29
C SER A 203 -1.35 -14.99 -5.21
N LYS A 204 -0.09 -15.28 -5.60
CA LYS A 204 0.98 -15.55 -4.63
C LYS A 204 1.45 -14.24 -4.01
N ALA A 205 1.17 -14.06 -2.73
CA ALA A 205 1.62 -12.89 -1.97
C ALA A 205 2.87 -13.22 -1.16
N LEU A 206 4.01 -12.65 -1.55
CA LEU A 206 5.23 -12.71 -0.74
C LEU A 206 5.02 -11.97 0.58
N GLY A 207 5.52 -12.55 1.67
CA GLY A 207 5.31 -12.01 3.01
C GLY A 207 3.86 -12.11 3.52
N ASN A 208 2.99 -12.87 2.85
CA ASN A 208 1.59 -13.06 3.25
C ASN A 208 0.79 -11.75 3.37
N ILE A 209 1.16 -10.73 2.59
CA ILE A 209 0.47 -9.43 2.59
C ILE A 209 -0.36 -9.28 1.32
N TYR A 210 -1.63 -9.00 1.52
CA TYR A 210 -2.62 -8.90 0.47
C TYR A 210 -3.20 -7.49 0.44
N GLN A 211 -3.52 -7.04 -0.76
CA GLN A 211 -4.28 -5.82 -0.99
C GLN A 211 -5.67 -6.18 -1.47
N ILE A 212 -6.67 -5.71 -0.75
CA ILE A 212 -8.09 -5.92 -1.04
C ILE A 212 -8.69 -4.58 -1.40
N SER A 213 -9.49 -4.51 -2.48
CA SER A 213 -10.05 -3.26 -2.99
C SER A 213 -11.44 -3.47 -3.59
N ASN A 214 -12.26 -2.42 -3.61
CA ASN A 214 -13.51 -2.44 -4.36
C ASN A 214 -13.25 -2.59 -5.86
N GLN A 215 -14.18 -3.25 -6.54
CA GLN A 215 -14.26 -3.28 -8.01
C GLN A 215 -15.44 -2.46 -8.53
N ILE A 216 -16.52 -2.36 -7.73
CA ILE A 216 -17.72 -1.60 -8.06
C ILE A 216 -17.50 -0.13 -7.69
N THR A 217 -17.80 0.76 -8.64
CA THR A 217 -17.58 2.22 -8.57
C THR A 217 -18.77 3.05 -9.06
N LEU A 218 -19.65 2.46 -9.88
CA LEU A 218 -20.86 3.07 -10.42
C LEU A 218 -22.11 2.53 -9.69
N GLY A 219 -23.06 3.43 -9.42
CA GLY A 219 -24.35 3.08 -8.81
C GLY A 219 -24.33 2.96 -7.28
N LEU A 220 -23.20 3.26 -6.65
CA LEU A 220 -23.02 3.38 -5.21
C LEU A 220 -22.30 4.70 -4.91
N ASP A 221 -22.56 5.29 -3.76
CA ASP A 221 -21.76 6.43 -3.29
C ASP A 221 -20.43 5.98 -2.64
N GLU A 222 -19.51 6.92 -2.43
CA GLU A 222 -18.20 6.66 -1.84
C GLU A 222 -18.29 6.04 -0.43
N VAL A 223 -19.29 6.44 0.36
CA VAL A 223 -19.49 5.99 1.73
C VAL A 223 -19.96 4.53 1.75
N GLU A 224 -20.87 4.16 0.86
CA GLU A 224 -21.36 2.80 0.66
C GLU A 224 -20.22 1.88 0.19
N ILE A 225 -19.42 2.32 -0.80
CA ILE A 225 -18.25 1.57 -1.28
C ILE A 225 -17.29 1.26 -0.13
N MET A 226 -16.94 2.26 0.68
CA MET A 226 -16.06 2.08 1.83
C MET A 226 -16.68 1.19 2.91
N SER A 227 -17.98 1.35 3.18
CA SER A 227 -18.70 0.55 4.18
C SER A 227 -18.74 -0.94 3.79
N ASN A 228 -18.99 -1.24 2.52
CA ASN A 228 -18.95 -2.59 1.99
C ASN A 228 -17.55 -3.20 2.12
N LEU A 229 -16.51 -2.48 1.69
CA LEU A 229 -15.12 -2.92 1.85
C LEU A 229 -14.80 -3.20 3.33
N LYS A 230 -15.21 -2.30 4.23
CA LYS A 230 -14.98 -2.46 5.67
C LYS A 230 -15.62 -3.72 6.25
N ALA A 231 -16.86 -4.01 5.87
CA ALA A 231 -17.56 -5.20 6.33
C ALA A 231 -16.80 -6.47 5.94
N VAL A 232 -16.33 -6.57 4.70
CA VAL A 232 -15.54 -7.71 4.22
C VAL A 232 -14.19 -7.80 4.93
N ILE A 233 -13.47 -6.68 5.10
CA ILE A 233 -12.19 -6.68 5.83
C ILE A 233 -12.36 -7.17 7.27
N LYS A 234 -13.42 -6.76 7.98
CA LYS A 234 -13.72 -7.25 9.33
C LYS A 234 -13.95 -8.76 9.37
N GLN A 235 -14.65 -9.32 8.39
CA GLN A 235 -14.84 -10.77 8.29
C GLN A 235 -13.51 -11.49 8.07
N ILE A 236 -12.64 -10.94 7.23
CA ILE A 236 -11.31 -11.50 6.96
C ILE A 236 -10.42 -11.47 8.21
N ILE A 237 -10.42 -10.36 8.95
CA ILE A 237 -9.71 -10.24 10.22
C ILE A 237 -10.19 -11.32 11.20
N ASN A 238 -11.51 -11.54 11.28
CA ASN A 238 -12.08 -12.59 12.13
C ASN A 238 -11.62 -14.00 11.71
N GLU A 239 -11.67 -14.32 10.42
CA GLU A 239 -11.22 -15.63 9.91
C GLU A 239 -9.71 -15.87 10.15
N GLU A 240 -8.88 -14.84 9.98
CA GLU A 240 -7.46 -14.92 10.27
C GLU A 240 -7.21 -15.11 11.78
N ASN A 241 -7.93 -14.41 12.66
CA ASN A 241 -7.82 -14.59 14.10
C ASN A 241 -8.21 -16.02 14.53
N ILE A 242 -9.32 -16.54 14.01
CA ILE A 242 -9.73 -17.95 14.25
C ILE A 242 -8.64 -18.92 13.78
N ALA A 243 -8.01 -18.65 12.62
CA ALA A 243 -6.92 -19.47 12.11
C ALA A 243 -5.68 -19.40 13.03
N ARG A 244 -5.33 -18.22 13.55
CA ARG A 244 -4.21 -18.03 14.50
C ARG A 244 -4.46 -18.71 15.84
N GLU A 245 -5.68 -18.63 16.37
CA GLU A 245 -6.07 -19.31 17.61
C GLU A 245 -5.93 -20.83 17.48
N LYS A 246 -6.51 -21.43 16.43
CA LYS A 246 -6.37 -22.87 16.17
C LYS A 246 -4.92 -23.30 16.02
N PHE A 247 -4.12 -22.44 15.39
CA PHE A 247 -2.72 -22.69 15.18
C PHE A 247 -1.92 -22.69 16.48
N ILE A 248 -2.13 -21.72 17.36
CA ILE A 248 -1.43 -21.71 18.65
C ILE A 248 -1.91 -22.84 19.56
N GLU A 249 -3.19 -23.21 19.50
CA GLU A 249 -3.74 -24.34 20.28
C GLU A 249 -3.15 -25.69 19.84
N SER A 250 -2.90 -25.87 18.55
CA SER A 250 -2.46 -27.16 17.99
C SER A 250 -0.94 -27.28 17.82
N TYR A 251 -0.24 -26.17 17.63
CA TYR A 251 1.16 -26.12 17.18
C TYR A 251 1.97 -25.01 17.88
N GLU A 252 1.72 -24.79 19.17
CA GLU A 252 2.31 -23.68 19.93
C GLU A 252 3.83 -23.60 19.77
N TYR A 253 4.53 -24.72 19.99
CA TYR A 253 5.99 -24.76 20.00
C TYR A 253 6.57 -24.63 18.59
N GLU A 254 5.95 -25.25 17.60
CA GLU A 254 6.36 -25.19 16.20
C GLU A 254 6.25 -23.77 15.64
N ILE A 255 5.19 -23.05 16.00
CA ILE A 255 4.99 -21.65 15.59
C ILE A 255 6.01 -20.75 16.27
N LYS A 256 6.20 -20.90 17.59
CA LYS A 256 7.21 -20.14 18.32
C LYS A 256 8.61 -20.39 17.75
N ASP A 257 8.99 -21.64 17.51
CA ASP A 257 10.27 -22.00 16.90
C ASP A 257 10.44 -21.38 15.51
N LYS A 258 9.42 -21.47 14.65
CA LYS A 258 9.44 -20.84 13.31
C LYS A 258 9.64 -19.32 13.38
N ILE A 259 8.94 -18.66 14.29
CA ILE A 259 9.03 -17.20 14.50
C ILE A 259 10.43 -16.82 14.99
N TYR A 260 10.93 -17.47 16.04
CA TYR A 260 12.24 -17.15 16.61
C TYR A 260 13.40 -17.54 15.70
N ARG A 261 13.29 -18.61 14.90
CA ARG A 261 14.26 -18.92 13.84
C ARG A 261 14.31 -17.83 12.79
N SER A 262 13.14 -17.35 12.34
CA SER A 262 13.07 -16.24 11.39
C SER A 262 13.72 -14.98 11.97
N LEU A 263 13.45 -14.68 13.25
CA LEU A 263 14.08 -13.56 13.94
C LEU A 263 15.60 -13.70 14.05
N ALA A 264 16.09 -14.88 14.43
CA ALA A 264 17.51 -15.17 14.54
C ALA A 264 18.20 -14.97 13.19
N LEU A 265 17.62 -15.50 12.10
CA LEU A 265 18.14 -15.33 10.74
C LEU A 265 18.17 -13.87 10.32
N LEU A 266 17.13 -13.07 10.58
CA LEU A 266 17.15 -11.63 10.32
C LEU A 266 18.24 -10.91 11.14
N LYS A 267 18.51 -11.34 12.38
CA LYS A 267 19.53 -10.74 13.25
C LYS A 267 20.97 -11.18 12.93
N SER A 268 21.18 -12.32 12.28
CA SER A 268 22.52 -12.92 12.11
C SER A 268 22.98 -13.12 10.67
N ALA A 269 22.07 -13.14 9.68
CA ALA A 269 22.41 -13.44 8.30
C ALA A 269 23.51 -12.53 7.75
N ILE A 270 24.38 -13.09 6.90
CA ILE A 270 25.39 -12.35 6.13
C ILE A 270 24.89 -12.05 4.72
N LEU A 271 24.18 -13.00 4.12
CA LEU A 271 23.49 -12.84 2.85
C LEU A 271 22.01 -13.12 3.10
N LEU A 272 21.14 -12.27 2.56
CA LEU A 272 19.70 -12.41 2.72
C LEU A 272 19.00 -12.11 1.40
N ASP A 273 18.39 -13.15 0.81
CA ASP A 273 17.60 -13.01 -0.40
C ASP A 273 16.33 -12.18 -0.16
N ASN A 274 15.77 -11.53 -1.19
CA ASN A 274 14.57 -10.72 -1.04
C ASN A 274 13.35 -11.55 -0.62
N LEU A 275 13.15 -12.72 -1.23
CA LEU A 275 12.01 -13.58 -0.93
C LEU A 275 12.12 -14.16 0.48
N GLU A 276 13.33 -14.59 0.83
CA GLU A 276 13.67 -15.08 2.16
C GLU A 276 13.45 -13.99 3.22
N CYS A 277 13.93 -12.76 2.96
CA CYS A 277 13.75 -11.61 3.84
C CYS A 277 12.27 -11.34 4.12
N LEU A 278 11.44 -11.23 3.07
CA LEU A 278 10.00 -10.99 3.21
C LEU A 278 9.29 -12.10 3.99
N ASN A 279 9.69 -13.36 3.76
CA ASN A 279 9.13 -14.49 4.51
C ASN A 279 9.48 -14.43 5.99
N TYR A 280 10.73 -14.10 6.33
CA TYR A 280 11.14 -13.97 7.72
C TYR A 280 10.53 -12.74 8.40
N ILE A 281 10.43 -11.61 7.70
CA ILE A 281 9.73 -10.40 8.16
C ILE A 281 8.27 -10.74 8.46
N SER A 282 7.58 -11.48 7.59
CA SER A 282 6.21 -11.93 7.81
C SER A 282 6.06 -12.81 9.06
N ASN A 283 6.96 -13.79 9.26
CA ASN A 283 6.93 -14.61 10.47
C ASN A 283 7.18 -13.79 11.75
N VAL A 284 8.15 -12.86 11.73
CA VAL A 284 8.41 -11.97 12.88
C VAL A 284 7.23 -11.03 13.14
N LYS A 285 6.62 -10.49 12.09
CA LYS A 285 5.41 -9.66 12.18
C LYS A 285 4.27 -10.44 12.84
N LEU A 286 4.04 -11.69 12.43
CA LEU A 286 3.07 -12.58 13.08
C LEU A 286 3.38 -12.75 14.57
N GLY A 287 4.65 -12.96 14.92
CA GLY A 287 5.09 -13.06 16.31
C GLY A 287 4.82 -11.81 17.15
N ILE A 288 4.99 -10.62 16.58
CA ILE A 288 4.65 -9.35 17.25
C ILE A 288 3.13 -9.23 17.41
N GLU A 289 2.37 -9.45 16.33
CA GLU A 289 0.90 -9.36 16.33
C GLU A 289 0.25 -10.34 17.32
N MET A 290 0.85 -11.52 17.52
CA MET A 290 0.41 -12.52 18.50
C MET A 290 1.03 -12.33 19.89
N SER A 291 1.77 -11.25 20.13
CA SER A 291 2.45 -10.97 21.40
C SER A 291 3.45 -12.04 21.86
N ILE A 292 3.97 -12.84 20.92
CA ILE A 292 5.05 -13.82 21.13
C ILE A 292 6.38 -13.07 21.24
N ILE A 293 6.60 -12.09 20.34
CA ILE A 293 7.73 -11.16 20.40
C ILE A 293 7.21 -9.84 20.98
N LYS A 294 7.86 -9.34 22.04
CA LYS A 294 7.44 -8.13 22.76
C LYS A 294 8.48 -7.01 22.73
N ASP A 295 9.71 -7.36 22.39
CA ASP A 295 10.89 -6.49 22.42
C ASP A 295 11.21 -5.88 21.04
N ILE A 296 10.28 -5.93 20.07
CA ILE A 296 10.49 -5.40 18.72
C ILE A 296 9.34 -4.47 18.35
N ASP A 297 9.67 -3.23 17.98
CA ASP A 297 8.70 -2.28 17.44
C ASP A 297 8.19 -2.74 16.07
N GLU A 298 6.87 -2.87 15.95
CA GLU A 298 6.18 -3.23 14.71
C GLU A 298 6.47 -2.25 13.57
N ASN A 299 6.69 -0.96 13.87
CA ASN A 299 7.02 0.03 12.85
C ASN A 299 8.30 -0.31 12.10
N ILE A 300 9.31 -0.83 12.80
CA ILE A 300 10.57 -1.25 12.19
C ILE A 300 10.32 -2.38 11.19
N ILE A 301 9.49 -3.34 11.57
CA ILE A 301 9.13 -4.48 10.71
C ILE A 301 8.33 -4.00 9.49
N ASN A 302 7.38 -3.10 9.68
CA ASN A 302 6.59 -2.52 8.59
C ASN A 302 7.46 -1.70 7.62
N GLN A 303 8.44 -0.94 8.13
CA GLN A 303 9.41 -0.20 7.30
C GLN A 303 10.31 -1.16 6.50
N LEU A 304 10.81 -2.23 7.13
CA LEU A 304 11.69 -3.20 6.47
C LEU A 304 11.03 -3.84 5.24
N ILE A 305 9.71 -4.05 5.22
CA ILE A 305 8.99 -4.56 4.05
C ILE A 305 9.32 -3.75 2.77
N ILE A 306 9.39 -2.42 2.91
CA ILE A 306 9.64 -1.47 1.81
C ILE A 306 11.14 -1.24 1.64
N GLU A 307 11.87 -0.98 2.73
CA GLU A 307 13.29 -0.62 2.66
C GLU A 307 14.18 -1.75 2.10
N THR A 308 13.78 -3.01 2.28
CA THR A 308 14.54 -4.16 1.76
C THR A 308 14.29 -4.46 0.29
N GLN A 309 13.34 -3.76 -0.35
CA GLN A 309 13.10 -3.92 -1.78
C GLN A 309 14.29 -3.40 -2.60
N PRO A 310 14.58 -3.98 -3.79
CA PRO A 310 15.81 -3.71 -4.53
C PRO A 310 16.08 -2.23 -4.81
N ALA A 311 15.11 -1.46 -5.30
CA ALA A 311 15.33 -0.06 -5.65
C ALA A 311 15.46 0.84 -4.42
N ASN A 312 14.68 0.57 -3.37
CA ASN A 312 14.83 1.28 -2.09
C ASN A 312 16.17 0.98 -1.41
N LEU A 313 16.64 -0.27 -1.48
CA LEU A 313 17.96 -0.64 -0.97
C LEU A 313 19.08 0.11 -1.71
N ASN A 314 19.01 0.14 -3.04
CA ASN A 314 19.96 0.91 -3.86
C ASN A 314 19.94 2.40 -3.51
N ARG A 315 18.75 2.97 -3.29
CA ARG A 315 18.59 4.37 -2.90
C ARG A 315 19.16 4.68 -1.50
N ILE A 316 18.92 3.82 -0.51
CA ILE A 316 19.39 4.00 0.88
C ILE A 316 20.92 4.07 0.94
N TYR A 317 21.59 3.23 0.15
CA TYR A 317 23.06 3.17 0.10
C TYR A 317 23.66 4.00 -1.05
N ASP A 318 22.83 4.74 -1.80
CA ASP A 318 23.19 5.49 -3.00
C ASP A 318 24.13 4.71 -3.95
N LYS A 319 23.72 3.47 -4.25
CA LYS A 319 24.56 2.51 -4.99
C LYS A 319 23.72 1.60 -5.88
N GLU A 320 24.12 1.43 -7.13
CA GLU A 320 23.62 0.33 -7.97
C GLU A 320 24.29 -0.97 -7.54
N MET A 321 23.49 -1.90 -6.99
CA MET A 321 23.99 -3.17 -6.47
C MET A 321 23.79 -4.30 -7.46
N THR A 322 24.79 -5.17 -7.57
CA THR A 322 24.61 -6.52 -8.14
C THR A 322 23.70 -7.37 -7.24
N GLU A 323 23.18 -8.50 -7.75
CA GLU A 323 22.34 -9.41 -6.95
C GLU A 323 23.07 -9.87 -5.67
N LYS A 324 24.37 -10.17 -5.76
CA LYS A 324 25.18 -10.61 -4.63
C LYS A 324 25.36 -9.51 -3.59
N GLU A 325 25.65 -8.28 -4.03
CA GLU A 325 25.75 -7.12 -3.14
C GLU A 325 24.41 -6.82 -2.48
N SER A 326 23.30 -6.86 -3.24
CA SER A 326 21.95 -6.64 -2.71
C SER A 326 21.65 -7.59 -1.55
N LYS A 327 22.01 -8.88 -1.65
CA LYS A 327 21.85 -9.85 -0.55
C LYS A 327 22.65 -9.46 0.70
N TYR A 328 23.87 -8.98 0.52
CA TYR A 328 24.73 -8.53 1.63
C TYR A 328 24.19 -7.25 2.30
N TYR A 329 23.92 -6.21 1.51
CA TYR A 329 23.41 -4.93 2.02
C TYR A 329 22.01 -5.04 2.63
N ARG A 330 21.16 -5.94 2.11
CA ARG A 330 19.86 -6.26 2.73
C ARG A 330 20.04 -6.85 4.12
N ALA A 331 20.90 -7.86 4.26
CA ALA A 331 21.20 -8.45 5.55
C ALA A 331 21.79 -7.41 6.52
N MET A 332 22.69 -6.55 6.03
CA MET A 332 23.27 -5.46 6.82
C MET A 332 22.21 -4.47 7.31
N LEU A 333 21.35 -3.97 6.41
CA LEU A 333 20.27 -3.02 6.72
C LEU A 333 19.32 -3.60 7.79
N VAL A 334 18.84 -4.83 7.58
CA VAL A 334 17.94 -5.51 8.52
C VAL A 334 18.56 -5.58 9.91
N LYS A 335 19.83 -5.99 10.02
CA LYS A 335 20.55 -6.05 11.30
C LYS A 335 20.69 -4.68 11.95
N GLU A 336 21.01 -3.64 11.19
CA GLU A 336 21.11 -2.28 11.71
C GLU A 336 19.79 -1.77 12.27
N ARG A 337 18.69 -1.98 11.53
CA ARG A 337 17.34 -1.59 11.95
C ARG A 337 16.91 -2.32 13.22
N LEU A 338 17.15 -3.63 13.30
CA LEU A 338 16.83 -4.44 14.48
C LEU A 338 17.76 -4.16 15.68
N LYS A 339 19.00 -3.71 15.48
CA LYS A 339 19.95 -3.35 16.56
C LYS A 339 19.69 -1.99 17.19
N LYS A 340 19.11 -1.03 16.45
CA LYS A 340 18.81 0.33 16.97
C LYS A 340 17.74 0.35 18.07
N GLN A 341 17.24 -0.81 18.48
CA GLN A 341 16.39 -1.01 19.65
C GLN A 341 17.21 -0.88 20.95
N LYS A 342 17.55 0.36 21.34
CA LYS A 342 17.79 0.66 22.75
C LYS A 342 16.45 1.08 23.34
N PHE A 343 15.82 0.21 24.11
CA PHE A 343 14.79 0.66 25.04
C PHE A 343 15.46 1.53 26.10
N LYS A 344 14.83 2.66 26.44
CA LYS A 344 15.11 3.34 27.71
C LYS A 344 14.79 2.34 28.82
N GLU A 345 15.76 2.01 29.65
CA GLU A 345 15.48 1.46 30.96
C GLU A 345 14.74 2.54 31.77
N GLY A 346 13.54 2.21 32.26
CA GLY A 346 12.77 3.03 33.20
C GLY A 346 11.62 3.81 32.58
N ASP A 347 10.39 3.33 32.83
CA ASP A 347 9.36 4.03 33.60
C ASP A 347 8.43 3.01 34.27
#